data_AF-I0ILD8-F1
#
_entry.id   AF-I0ILD8-F1
#
_cell.length_a   1.000
_cell.length_b   1.000
_cell.length_c   1.000
_cell.angle_alpha   90.00
_cell.angle_beta   90.00
_cell.angle_gamma   90.00
#
_symmetry.space_group_name_H-M   'P 1'
#
loop_
_entity.id
_entity.type
_entity.pdbx_description
1 polymer ?
#
loop_
_entity_poly.entity_id
_entity_poly.type
_entity_poly.pdbx_seq_one_letter_code
_entity_poly.pdbx_strand_id
1 'polypeptide(L)'
;MDRKRLLTVRFSEEDYARIVEKAQLAGRPLSVLVRDALGRVKTWTAQDRAAFRERTLAHARIGAALGDMARSVRQNPSVAPRIIPELQKIYDVLFRETHP
;
A
#
# COMPACT_ATOMS: atom_id res chain seq x y z
N MET A 1 -1.07 -28.44 11.88
CA MET A 1 -2.12 -27.42 12.04
C MET A 1 -3.46 -28.14 12.18
N ASP A 2 -4.08 -28.02 13.35
CA ASP A 2 -5.28 -28.75 13.73
C ASP A 2 -6.50 -28.22 12.95
N ARG A 3 -7.19 -29.09 12.19
CA ARG A 3 -8.29 -28.71 11.28
C ARG A 3 -9.59 -28.58 12.07
N LYS A 4 -9.70 -27.55 12.90
CA LYS A 4 -10.81 -27.41 13.87
C LYS A 4 -12.16 -26.98 13.27
N ARG A 5 -12.21 -26.42 12.05
CA ARG A 5 -13.45 -25.94 11.42
C ARG A 5 -13.45 -26.16 9.90
N LEU A 6 -14.54 -26.73 9.39
CA LEU A 6 -14.82 -26.85 7.96
C LEU A 6 -15.70 -25.65 7.55
N LEU A 7 -15.31 -24.97 6.48
CA LEU A 7 -16.06 -23.84 5.90
C LEU A 7 -16.52 -24.26 4.50
N THR A 8 -17.83 -24.25 4.28
CA THR A 8 -18.40 -24.47 2.94
C THR A 8 -18.62 -23.12 2.28
N VAL A 9 -17.93 -22.87 1.17
CA VAL A 9 -18.05 -21.63 0.38
C VAL A 9 -18.69 -21.95 -0.96
N ARG A 10 -19.66 -21.15 -1.36
CA ARG A 10 -20.27 -21.22 -2.69
C ARG A 10 -19.61 -20.17 -3.58
N PHE A 11 -19.21 -20.59 -4.76
CA PHE A 11 -18.68 -19.71 -5.81
C PHE A 11 -19.63 -19.75 -7.01
N SER A 12 -19.60 -18.70 -7.83
CA SER A 12 -20.14 -18.79 -9.19
C SER A 12 -19.30 -19.77 -10.01
N GLU A 13 -19.86 -20.33 -11.08
CA GLU A 13 -19.13 -21.27 -11.95
C GLU A 13 -17.87 -20.62 -12.56
N GLU A 14 -17.99 -19.35 -12.98
CA GLU A 14 -16.87 -18.58 -13.54
C GLU A 14 -15.77 -18.32 -12.51
N ASP A 15 -16.13 -17.95 -11.28
CA ASP A 15 -15.15 -17.74 -10.21
C ASP A 15 -14.43 -19.03 -9.86
N TYR A 16 -15.18 -20.13 -9.78
CA TYR A 16 -14.61 -21.43 -9.47
C TYR A 16 -13.56 -21.85 -10.51
N ALA A 17 -13.87 -21.72 -11.80
CA ALA A 17 -12.95 -22.03 -12.89
C ALA A 17 -11.64 -21.21 -12.80
N ARG A 18 -11.76 -19.90 -12.56
CA ARG A 18 -10.60 -19.00 -12.41
C ARG A 18 -9.73 -19.35 -11.21
N ILE A 19 -10.32 -19.77 -10.09
CA ILE A 19 -9.55 -20.13 -8.89
C ILE A 19 -8.87 -21.49 -9.10
N VAL A 20 -9.54 -22.45 -9.75
CA VAL A 20 -8.95 -23.75 -10.10
C VAL A 20 -7.74 -23.58 -11.01
N GLU A 21 -7.86 -22.77 -12.07
CA GLU A 21 -6.75 -22.45 -12.97
C GLU A 21 -5.56 -21.84 -12.21
N LYS A 22 -5.82 -20.87 -11.32
CA LYS A 22 -4.78 -20.29 -10.45
C LYS A 22 -4.13 -21.30 -9.52
N ALA A 23 -4.88 -22.27 -9.00
CA ALA A 23 -4.35 -23.34 -8.17
C ALA A 23 -3.43 -24.27 -8.98
N GLN A 24 -3.83 -24.61 -10.20
CA GLN A 24 -3.03 -25.42 -11.13
C GLN A 24 -1.73 -24.70 -11.50
N LEU A 25 -1.80 -23.42 -11.89
CA LEU A 25 -0.62 -22.61 -12.20
C LEU A 25 0.35 -22.48 -11.01
N ALA A 26 -0.18 -22.42 -9.79
CA ALA A 26 0.62 -22.34 -8.58
C ALA A 26 1.15 -23.72 -8.11
N GLY A 27 0.73 -24.83 -8.73
CA GLY A 27 1.06 -26.19 -8.29
C GLY A 27 0.56 -26.53 -6.89
N ARG A 28 -0.53 -25.89 -6.44
CA ARG A 28 -1.05 -26.01 -5.07
C ARG A 28 -2.50 -26.49 -5.08
N PRO A 29 -2.91 -27.28 -4.07
CA PRO A 29 -4.31 -27.66 -3.93
C PRO A 29 -5.17 -26.41 -3.65
N LEU A 30 -6.37 -26.39 -4.23
CA LEU A 30 -7.35 -25.30 -4.14
C LEU A 30 -7.57 -24.82 -2.69
N SER A 31 -7.68 -25.76 -1.75
CA SER A 31 -7.91 -25.46 -0.33
C SER A 31 -6.76 -24.71 0.36
N VAL A 32 -5.52 -24.92 -0.09
CA VAL A 32 -4.35 -24.17 0.40
C VAL A 32 -4.32 -22.78 -0.20
N LEU A 33 -4.60 -22.66 -1.50
CA LEU A 33 -4.66 -21.36 -2.18
C LEU A 33 -5.73 -20.45 -1.57
N VAL A 34 -6.94 -20.97 -1.35
CA VAL A 34 -8.05 -20.23 -0.73
C VAL A 34 -7.73 -19.84 0.70
N ARG A 35 -7.08 -20.73 1.47
CA ARG A 35 -6.69 -20.42 2.86
C ARG A 35 -5.61 -19.34 2.93
N ASP A 36 -4.59 -19.44 2.09
CA ASP A 36 -3.55 -18.42 1.99
C ASP A 36 -4.14 -17.08 1.55
N ALA A 37 -5.07 -17.10 0.59
CA ALA A 37 -5.78 -15.89 0.15
C ALA A 37 -6.60 -15.28 1.31
N LEU A 38 -7.39 -16.08 2.04
CA LEU A 38 -8.16 -15.61 3.19
C LEU A 38 -7.27 -15.07 4.31
N GLY A 39 -6.09 -15.64 4.55
CA GLY A 39 -5.12 -15.11 5.51
C GLY A 39 -4.44 -13.81 5.07
N ARG A 40 -4.33 -13.59 3.75
CA ARG A 40 -3.74 -12.37 3.16
C ARG A 40 -4.74 -11.23 3.01
N VAL A 41 -6.04 -11.54 2.92
CA VAL A 41 -7.09 -10.53 2.94
C VAL A 41 -7.12 -9.94 4.34
N LYS A 42 -6.39 -8.83 4.54
CA LYS A 42 -6.64 -7.92 5.66
C LYS A 42 -8.11 -7.54 5.58
N THR A 43 -8.90 -8.00 6.54
CA THR A 43 -10.25 -7.50 6.74
C THR A 43 -10.12 -6.02 7.03
N TRP A 44 -10.39 -5.17 6.03
CA TRP A 44 -10.42 -3.72 6.21
C TRP A 44 -11.53 -3.39 7.20
N THR A 45 -11.17 -3.31 8.48
CA THR A 45 -12.07 -2.81 9.50
C THR A 45 -12.35 -1.33 9.22
N ALA A 46 -13.42 -0.78 9.81
CA ALA A 46 -13.67 0.65 9.71
C ALA A 46 -12.48 1.49 10.21
N GLN A 47 -11.76 0.96 11.20
CA GLN A 47 -10.53 1.55 11.74
C GLN A 47 -9.38 1.55 10.72
N ASP A 48 -9.19 0.46 9.97
CA ASP A 48 -8.17 0.38 8.91
C ASP A 48 -8.46 1.39 7.79
N ARG A 49 -9.74 1.59 7.44
CA ARG A 49 -10.16 2.61 6.46
C ARG A 49 -9.89 4.03 6.95
N ALA A 50 -10.16 4.31 8.22
CA ALA A 50 -9.90 5.62 8.81
C ALA A 50 -8.39 5.93 8.81
N ALA A 51 -7.56 4.98 9.27
CA ALA A 51 -6.11 5.12 9.30
C ALA A 51 -5.53 5.28 7.89
N PHE A 52 -6.02 4.51 6.91
CA PHE A 52 -5.57 4.65 5.52
C PHE A 52 -6.00 5.99 4.90
N ARG A 53 -7.22 6.45 5.18
CA ARG A 53 -7.71 7.75 4.71
C ARG A 53 -6.89 8.89 5.30
N GLU A 54 -6.60 8.85 6.60
CA GLU A 54 -5.75 9.83 7.26
C GLU A 54 -4.34 9.84 6.66
N ARG A 55 -3.75 8.67 6.45
CA ARG A 55 -2.45 8.54 5.78
C ARG A 55 -2.48 9.09 4.37
N THR A 56 -3.54 8.83 3.60
CA THR A 56 -3.73 9.36 2.25
C THR A 56 -3.83 10.89 2.26
N LEU A 57 -4.61 11.45 3.19
CA LEU A 57 -4.74 12.90 3.35
C LEU A 57 -3.42 13.55 3.76
N ALA A 58 -2.63 12.91 4.63
CA ALA A 58 -1.30 13.38 5.00
C ALA A 58 -0.37 13.43 3.78
N HIS A 59 -0.37 12.40 2.93
CA HIS A 59 0.41 12.41 1.68
C HIS A 59 -0.03 13.53 0.74
N ALA A 60 -1.35 13.73 0.59
CA ALA A 60 -1.87 14.81 -0.26
C ALA A 60 -1.44 16.20 0.23
N ARG A 61 -1.44 16.44 1.56
CA ARG A 61 -0.97 17.69 2.16
C ARG A 61 0.53 17.92 1.92
N ILE A 62 1.34 16.88 2.08
CA ILE A 62 2.78 16.95 1.78
C ILE A 62 3.00 17.28 0.30
N GLY A 63 2.28 16.62 -0.61
CA GLY A 63 2.36 16.88 -2.04
C GLY A 63 1.97 18.32 -2.41
N ALA A 64 0.91 18.86 -1.79
CA ALA A 64 0.49 20.24 -2.00
C ALA A 64 1.57 21.24 -1.55
N ALA A 65 2.13 21.06 -0.34
CA ALA A 65 3.20 21.91 0.17
C ALA A 65 4.46 21.87 -0.71
N LEU A 66 4.84 20.68 -1.21
CA LEU A 66 5.95 20.54 -2.17
C LEU A 66 5.67 21.29 -3.47
N GLY A 67 4.44 21.21 -3.99
CA GLY A 67 4.01 21.94 -5.18
C GLY A 67 4.09 23.46 -5.00
N ASP A 68 3.68 23.97 -3.85
CA ASP A 68 3.76 25.40 -3.53
C ASP A 68 5.21 25.88 -3.40
N MET A 69 6.08 25.10 -2.76
CA MET A 69 7.51 25.39 -2.70
C MET A 69 8.16 25.42 -4.10
N ALA A 70 7.83 24.44 -4.96
CA ALA A 70 8.33 24.41 -6.33
C ALA A 70 7.86 25.63 -7.13
N ARG A 71 6.61 26.06 -6.94
CA ARG A 71 6.07 27.28 -7.57
C ARG A 71 6.79 28.53 -7.07
N SER A 72 7.03 28.63 -5.76
CA SER A 72 7.75 29.75 -5.14
C SER A 72 9.18 29.87 -5.67
N VAL A 73 9.90 28.75 -5.78
CA VAL A 73 11.24 28.71 -6.37
C VAL A 73 11.23 29.11 -7.85
N ARG A 74 10.22 28.66 -8.61
CA ARG A 74 10.09 29.06 -10.02
C ARG A 74 9.82 30.57 -10.18
N GLN A 75 9.00 31.15 -9.31
CA GLN A 75 8.66 32.57 -9.35
C GLN A 75 9.80 33.46 -8.84
N ASN A 76 10.59 32.97 -7.89
CA ASN A 76 11.75 33.67 -7.37
C ASN A 76 12.94 32.70 -7.21
N PRO A 77 13.81 32.59 -8.24
CA PRO A 77 14.95 31.68 -8.18
C PRO A 77 15.93 31.97 -7.04
N SER A 78 15.93 33.18 -6.47
CA SER A 78 16.85 33.55 -5.38
C SER A 78 16.54 32.87 -4.04
N VAL A 79 15.35 32.30 -3.87
CA VAL A 79 15.02 31.49 -2.67
C VAL A 79 15.42 30.02 -2.80
N ALA A 80 15.78 29.57 -4.01
CA ALA A 80 16.22 28.19 -4.24
C ALA A 80 17.40 27.75 -3.33
N PRO A 81 18.45 28.57 -3.12
CA PRO A 81 19.59 28.19 -2.28
C PRO A 81 19.22 27.99 -0.80
N ARG A 82 18.08 28.53 -0.35
CA ARG A 82 17.59 28.39 1.03
C ARG A 82 16.65 27.20 1.19
N ILE A 83 15.84 26.89 0.16
CA ILE A 83 14.81 25.84 0.23
C ILE A 83 15.40 24.47 -0.10
N ILE A 84 16.26 24.37 -1.11
CA ILE A 84 16.80 23.08 -1.58
C ILE A 84 17.59 22.34 -0.48
N PRO A 85 18.49 22.98 0.30
CA PRO A 85 19.23 22.28 1.35
C PRO A 85 18.34 21.72 2.47
N GLU A 86 17.27 22.42 2.84
CA GLU A 86 16.35 21.94 3.87
C GLU A 86 15.52 20.74 3.40
N LEU A 87 15.10 20.73 2.12
CA LEU A 87 14.47 19.56 1.51
C LEU A 87 15.43 18.37 1.44
N GLN A 88 16.72 18.62 1.18
CA GLN A 88 17.75 17.59 1.16
C GLN A 88 17.93 16.94 2.54
N LYS A 89 17.95 17.72 3.62
CA LYS A 89 18.01 17.18 5.00
C LYS A 89 16.81 16.28 5.32
N ILE A 90 15.60 16.71 4.94
CA ILE A 90 14.38 15.91 5.13
C ILE A 90 14.48 14.60 4.33
N TYR A 91 14.96 14.67 3.09
CA TYR A 91 15.17 13.50 2.26
C TYR A 91 16.18 12.53 2.88
N ASP A 92 17.32 13.04 3.37
CA ASP A 92 18.37 12.21 3.95
C ASP A 92 17.88 11.48 5.22
N VAL A 93 17.15 12.17 6.11
CA VAL A 93 16.55 11.56 7.32
C VAL A 93 15.50 10.49 6.97
N LEU A 94 14.66 10.75 5.98
CA LEU A 94 13.55 9.84 5.66
C LEU A 94 13.98 8.64 4.82
N PHE A 95 14.98 8.80 3.94
CA PHE A 95 15.29 7.84 2.89
C PHE A 95 16.73 7.33 2.88
N ARG A 96 17.71 8.01 3.51
CA ARG A 96 19.09 7.51 3.59
C ARG A 96 19.40 6.77 4.88
N GLU A 97 18.83 7.15 6.02
CA GLU A 97 19.05 6.41 7.29
C GLU A 97 18.35 5.05 7.32
N THR A 98 17.44 4.77 6.38
CA THR A 98 16.64 3.54 6.32
C THR A 98 17.24 2.43 5.44
N HIS A 99 18.30 2.70 4.67
CA HIS A 99 19.04 1.69 3.89
C HIS A 99 20.56 1.88 4.02
N PRO A 100 21.24 1.13 4.92
CA PRO A 100 22.68 0.89 4.82
C PRO A 100 23.05 0.04 3.60
#